data_AF-A0A1Y5F1W5-F1
#
_entry.id   AF-A0A1Y5F1W5-F1
#
_cell.length_a   1.000
_cell.length_b   1.000
_cell.length_c   1.000
_cell.angle_alpha   90.00
_cell.angle_beta   90.00
_cell.angle_gamma   90.00
#
_symmetry.space_group_name_H-M   'P 1'
#
loop_
_entity.id
_entity.type
_entity.pdbx_description
1 polymer ?
#
loop_
_entity_poly.entity_id
_entity_poly.type
_entity_poly.pdbx_seq_one_letter_code
_entity_poly.pdbx_strand_id
1 'polypeptide(L)'
;MFFIFKFCLYFSISFIILSFPLGEKPLFEHVNKFTKPYTENIYKSVKTNVNSGINKGSQLGQELFSNTSPNIDKVKTKYSSLKKSTRDIEEEIESHHGNFTIEEKELLKKVLKKAESY
;
A
#
# COMPACT_ATOMS: atom_id res chain seq x y z
N MET A 1 44.03 -2.11 8.22
CA MET A 1 43.93 -3.48 7.65
C MET A 1 44.46 -4.56 8.60
N PHE A 2 45.69 -4.42 9.14
CA PHE A 2 46.28 -5.38 10.09
C PHE A 2 45.42 -5.66 11.34
N PHE A 3 44.81 -4.62 11.92
CA PHE A 3 43.91 -4.75 13.08
C PHE A 3 42.68 -5.63 12.80
N ILE A 4 42.06 -5.44 11.63
CA ILE A 4 40.87 -6.18 11.20
C ILE A 4 41.22 -7.65 11.00
N PHE A 5 42.36 -7.94 10.37
CA PHE A 5 42.83 -9.31 10.20
C PHE A 5 43.11 -10.01 11.54
N LYS A 6 43.81 -9.33 12.46
CA LYS A 6 44.09 -9.83 13.81
C LYS A 6 42.80 -10.09 14.59
N PHE A 7 41.82 -9.19 14.49
CA PHE A 7 40.49 -9.38 15.07
C PHE A 7 39.77 -10.60 14.49
N CYS A 8 39.69 -10.73 13.17
CA CYS A 8 39.06 -11.88 12.52
C CYS A 8 39.73 -13.20 12.90
N LEU A 9 41.06 -13.21 13.03
CA LEU A 9 41.82 -14.38 13.44
C LEU A 9 41.47 -14.79 14.89
N TYR A 10 41.55 -13.86 15.85
CA TYR A 10 41.19 -14.16 17.24
C TYR A 10 39.72 -14.53 17.41
N PHE A 11 38.83 -13.86 16.66
CA PHE A 11 37.41 -14.20 16.64
C PHE A 11 37.20 -15.62 16.15
N SER A 12 37.84 -16.01 15.04
CA SER A 12 37.76 -17.35 14.47
C SER A 12 38.28 -18.41 15.45
N ILE A 13 39.44 -18.18 16.07
CA ILE A 13 40.01 -19.09 17.06
C ILE A 13 39.09 -19.23 18.28
N SER A 14 38.55 -18.13 18.79
CA SER A 14 37.60 -18.15 19.91
C SER A 14 36.31 -18.90 19.56
N PHE A 15 35.82 -18.73 18.33
CA PHE A 15 34.63 -19.43 17.85
C PHE A 15 34.87 -20.95 17.72
N ILE A 16 36.05 -21.36 17.25
CA ILE A 16 36.45 -22.77 17.20
C ILE A 16 36.46 -23.35 18.62
N ILE A 17 37.07 -22.67 19.59
CA ILE A 17 37.10 -23.09 21.01
C ILE A 17 35.68 -23.29 21.55
N LEU A 18 34.78 -22.35 21.27
CA LEU A 18 33.40 -22.40 21.74
C LEU A 18 32.55 -23.48 21.06
N SER A 19 32.98 -23.90 19.87
CA SER A 19 32.31 -24.95 19.07
C SER A 19 32.81 -26.36 19.38
N PHE A 20 33.84 -26.52 20.24
CA PHE A 20 34.30 -27.85 20.62
C PHE A 20 33.17 -28.64 21.31
N PRO A 21 32.92 -29.89 20.88
CA PRO A 21 31.97 -30.77 21.54
C PRO A 21 32.55 -31.20 22.89
N LEU A 22 31.84 -30.88 23.99
CA LEU A 22 32.19 -31.33 25.33
C LEU A 22 31.09 -32.31 25.78
N GLY A 23 31.33 -33.61 25.54
CA GLY A 23 30.31 -34.65 25.68
C GLY A 23 29.31 -34.61 24.51
N GLU A 24 28.02 -34.54 24.81
CA GLU A 24 26.95 -34.58 23.79
C GLU A 24 26.65 -33.23 23.12
N LYS A 25 27.19 -32.12 23.66
CA LYS A 25 26.85 -30.75 23.22
C LYS A 25 28.08 -29.85 23.13
N PRO A 26 28.11 -28.86 22.23
CA PRO A 26 29.19 -27.89 22.18
C PRO A 26 29.23 -27.02 23.43
N LEU A 27 30.43 -26.52 23.76
CA LEU A 27 30.66 -25.56 24.85
C LEU A 27 29.71 -24.37 24.78
N PHE A 28 29.44 -23.87 23.57
CA PHE A 28 28.48 -22.82 23.30
C PHE A 28 27.10 -23.08 23.91
N GLU A 29 26.55 -24.29 23.76
CA GLU A 29 25.21 -24.60 24.27
C GLU A 29 25.14 -24.61 25.80
N HIS A 30 26.21 -25.05 26.46
CA HIS A 30 26.31 -25.03 27.91
C HIS A 30 26.30 -23.60 28.44
N VAL A 31 27.08 -22.70 27.83
CA VAL A 31 27.10 -21.28 28.18
C VAL A 31 25.75 -20.64 27.87
N ASN A 32 25.16 -20.95 26.71
CA ASN A 32 23.87 -20.41 26.29
C ASN A 32 22.73 -20.80 27.24
N LYS A 33 22.74 -22.00 27.82
CA LYS A 33 21.74 -22.42 28.83
C LYS A 33 21.78 -21.51 30.06
N PHE A 34 22.97 -21.09 30.49
CA PHE A 34 23.14 -20.21 31.64
C PHE A 34 22.78 -18.76 31.32
N THR A 35 23.13 -18.28 30.13
CA THR A 35 22.88 -16.88 29.71
C THR A 35 21.48 -16.66 29.15
N LYS A 36 20.75 -17.71 28.83
CA LYS A 36 19.41 -17.70 28.20
C LYS A 36 18.47 -16.60 28.70
N PRO A 37 18.19 -16.41 30.01
CA PRO A 37 17.25 -15.38 30.45
C PRO A 37 17.70 -13.95 30.13
N TYR A 38 19.02 -13.70 30.16
CA TYR A 38 19.58 -12.40 29.77
C TYR A 38 19.52 -12.21 28.26
N THR A 39 19.87 -13.25 27.50
CA THR A 39 19.87 -13.23 26.03
C THR A 39 18.45 -13.06 25.47
N GLU A 40 17.43 -13.64 26.10
CA GLU A 40 16.02 -13.50 25.70
C GLU A 40 15.53 -12.05 25.81
N ASN A 41 15.87 -11.37 26.90
CA ASN A 41 15.50 -9.96 27.09
C ASN A 41 16.20 -9.03 26.09
N ILE A 42 17.48 -9.29 25.82
CA ILE A 42 18.26 -8.55 24.82
C ILE A 42 17.67 -8.80 23.43
N TYR A 43 17.43 -10.06 23.07
CA TYR A 43 16.86 -10.42 21.77
C TYR A 43 15.48 -9.80 21.57
N LYS A 44 14.61 -9.85 22.58
CA LYS A 44 13.29 -9.20 22.54
C LYS A 44 13.42 -7.70 22.32
N SER A 45 14.32 -7.04 23.02
CA SER A 45 14.56 -5.59 22.89
C SER A 45 15.08 -5.22 21.51
N VAL A 46 16.09 -5.96 21.01
CA VAL A 46 16.64 -5.76 19.66
C VAL A 46 15.57 -5.98 18.60
N LYS A 47 14.81 -7.08 18.68
CA LYS A 47 13.73 -7.40 17.76
C LYS A 47 12.67 -6.29 17.74
N THR A 48 12.24 -5.81 18.92
CA THR A 48 11.27 -4.72 19.04
C THR A 48 11.79 -3.43 18.41
N ASN A 49 13.05 -3.07 18.67
CA ASN A 49 13.65 -1.85 18.14
C ASN A 49 13.83 -1.91 16.62
N VAL A 50 14.30 -3.04 16.08
CA VAL A 50 14.44 -3.26 14.65
C VAL A 50 13.08 -3.19 13.96
N ASN A 51 12.08 -3.90 14.50
CA ASN A 51 10.74 -3.90 13.92
C ASN A 51 10.09 -2.50 13.99
N SER A 52 10.30 -1.79 15.10
CA SER A 52 9.83 -0.40 15.26
C SER A 52 10.54 0.55 14.30
N GLY A 53 11.84 0.37 14.08
CA GLY A 53 12.64 1.16 13.13
C GLY A 53 12.20 0.93 11.69
N ILE A 54 11.96 -0.32 11.30
CA ILE A 54 11.43 -0.68 9.98
C ILE A 54 10.04 -0.06 9.79
N ASN A 55 9.14 -0.21 10.76
CA ASN A 55 7.78 0.33 10.66
C ASN A 55 7.77 1.85 10.58
N LYS A 56 8.56 2.54 11.41
CA LYS A 56 8.70 4.01 11.36
C LYS A 56 9.33 4.47 10.05
N GLY A 57 10.37 3.77 9.56
CA GLY A 57 10.99 4.07 8.28
C GLY A 57 10.04 3.87 7.11
N SER A 58 9.23 2.81 7.14
CA SER A 58 8.18 2.55 6.15
C SER A 58 7.10 3.62 6.18
N GLN A 59 6.66 4.06 7.37
CA GLN A 59 5.67 5.13 7.52
C GLN A 59 6.21 6.47 6.99
N LEU A 60 7.43 6.86 7.38
CA LEU A 60 8.09 8.06 6.85
C LEU A 60 8.26 7.99 5.34
N GLY A 61 8.66 6.84 4.79
CA GLY A 61 8.73 6.62 3.36
C GLY A 61 7.35 6.82 2.71
N GLN A 62 6.32 6.19 3.26
CA GLN A 62 4.95 6.32 2.75
C GLN A 62 4.46 7.78 2.82
N GLU A 63 4.74 8.51 3.90
CA GLU A 63 4.37 9.93 4.03
C GLU A 63 5.09 10.81 2.99
N LEU A 64 6.39 10.60 2.77
CA LEU A 64 7.17 11.35 1.78
C LEU A 64 6.73 11.02 0.34
N PHE A 65 6.45 9.76 0.02
CA PHE A 65 6.07 9.32 -1.33
C PHE A 65 4.57 9.45 -1.63
N SER A 66 3.70 9.43 -0.62
CA SER A 66 2.24 9.61 -0.80
C SER A 66 1.88 11.02 -1.30
N ASN A 67 2.71 12.02 -0.98
CA ASN A 67 2.56 13.38 -1.50
C ASN A 67 3.16 13.57 -2.92
N THR A 68 3.86 12.55 -3.44
CA THR A 68 4.49 12.55 -4.77
C THR A 68 3.70 11.74 -5.79
N SER A 69 2.78 10.87 -5.35
CA SER A 69 1.85 10.20 -6.26
C SER A 69 0.96 11.27 -6.92
N PRO A 70 0.94 11.40 -8.26
CA PRO A 70 -0.02 12.29 -8.89
C PRO A 70 -1.40 11.77 -8.51
N ASN A 71 -2.15 12.58 -7.79
CA ASN A 71 -3.57 12.38 -7.61
C ASN A 71 -4.16 12.55 -9.02
N ILE A 72 -4.18 11.46 -9.79
CA ILE A 72 -4.86 11.42 -11.07
C ILE A 72 -6.31 11.64 -10.69
N ASP A 73 -6.78 12.86 -10.87
CA ASP A 73 -8.16 13.25 -10.71
C ASP A 73 -8.97 12.41 -11.69
N LYS A 74 -9.37 11.22 -11.22
CA LYS A 74 -10.34 10.39 -11.89
C LYS A 74 -11.66 11.09 -11.63
N VAL A 75 -11.93 12.10 -12.45
CA VAL A 75 -13.27 12.68 -12.59
C VAL A 75 -14.20 11.49 -12.76
N LYS A 76 -14.99 11.19 -11.73
CA LYS A 76 -16.04 10.18 -11.82
C LYS A 76 -17.03 10.72 -12.84
N THR A 77 -16.90 10.26 -14.08
CA THR A 77 -17.78 10.51 -15.22
C THR A 77 -19.19 9.92 -15.02
N LYS A 78 -19.68 9.82 -13.78
CA LYS A 78 -21.07 9.46 -13.48
C LYS A 78 -22.05 10.62 -13.72
N TYR A 79 -21.53 11.84 -13.89
CA TYR A 79 -22.33 13.04 -14.14
C TYR A 79 -22.11 13.67 -15.52
N SER A 80 -21.22 13.09 -16.35
CA SER A 80 -21.21 13.46 -17.77
C SER A 80 -22.44 12.83 -18.38
N SER A 81 -23.41 13.68 -18.72
CA SER A 81 -24.59 13.41 -19.50
C SER A 81 -24.38 12.18 -20.37
N LEU A 82 -24.99 11.09 -19.92
CA LEU A 82 -25.04 9.82 -20.61
C LEU A 82 -25.36 10.09 -22.07
N LYS A 83 -24.64 9.37 -22.92
CA LYS A 83 -24.88 9.14 -24.34
C LYS A 83 -26.25 8.46 -24.52
N LYS A 84 -27.32 9.11 -24.04
CA LYS A 84 -28.69 8.64 -24.10
C LYS A 84 -29.15 8.93 -25.53
N SER A 85 -29.66 7.90 -26.21
CA SER A 85 -30.13 8.07 -27.58
C SER A 85 -31.29 9.06 -27.55
N THR A 86 -31.32 9.96 -28.52
CA THR A 86 -32.44 10.90 -28.77
C THR A 86 -33.80 10.22 -28.79
N ARG A 87 -33.86 8.96 -29.21
CA ARG A 87 -35.06 8.11 -29.16
C ARG A 87 -35.55 7.86 -27.73
N ASP A 88 -34.63 7.61 -26.80
CA ASP A 88 -34.97 7.37 -25.38
C ASP A 88 -35.50 8.65 -24.72
N ILE A 89 -35.02 9.81 -25.18
CA ILE A 89 -35.46 11.12 -24.69
C ILE A 89 -36.84 11.47 -25.27
N GLU A 90 -37.11 11.14 -26.55
CA GLU A 90 -38.43 11.34 -27.14
C GLU A 90 -39.50 10.44 -26.50
N GLU A 91 -39.18 9.19 -26.17
CA GLU A 91 -40.07 8.29 -25.42
C GLU A 91 -40.34 8.80 -24.00
N GLU A 92 -39.33 9.39 -23.34
CA GLU A 92 -39.48 9.96 -22.00
C GLU A 92 -40.36 11.22 -22.00
N ILE A 93 -40.22 12.08 -23.01
CA ILE A 93 -41.08 13.26 -23.23
C ILE A 93 -42.52 12.82 -23.51
N GLU A 94 -42.72 11.74 -24.26
CA GLU A 94 -44.06 11.19 -24.46
C GLU A 94 -44.61 10.60 -23.17
N SER A 95 -43.88 9.73 -22.45
CA SER A 95 -44.39 9.11 -21.21
C SER A 95 -44.85 10.11 -20.12
N HIS A 96 -44.34 11.34 -20.13
CA HIS A 96 -44.71 12.42 -19.19
C HIS A 96 -45.75 13.41 -19.76
N HIS A 97 -46.67 12.93 -20.61
CA HIS A 97 -47.73 13.72 -21.27
C HIS A 97 -48.53 14.70 -20.39
N GLY A 98 -48.57 14.51 -19.07
CA GLY A 98 -49.34 15.36 -18.15
C GLY A 98 -48.65 16.67 -17.73
N ASN A 99 -47.34 16.81 -17.97
CA ASN A 99 -46.54 17.92 -17.43
C ASN A 99 -46.12 18.97 -18.48
N PHE A 100 -46.43 18.74 -19.75
CA PHE A 100 -46.05 19.63 -20.84
C PHE A 100 -47.29 20.04 -21.62
N THR A 101 -47.39 21.33 -21.94
CA THR A 101 -48.36 21.80 -22.91
C THR A 101 -48.00 21.31 -24.32
N ILE A 102 -48.99 21.28 -25.22
CA ILE A 102 -48.80 20.81 -26.60
C ILE A 102 -47.70 21.63 -27.30
N GLU A 103 -47.65 22.94 -27.03
CA GLU A 103 -46.66 23.86 -27.60
C GLU A 103 -45.25 23.62 -27.06
N GLU A 104 -45.10 23.40 -25.76
CA GLU A 104 -43.81 23.09 -25.13
C GLU A 104 -43.23 21.78 -25.65
N LYS A 105 -44.09 20.78 -25.85
CA LYS A 105 -43.71 19.50 -26.41
C LYS A 105 -43.19 19.63 -27.85
N GLU A 106 -43.86 20.42 -28.69
CA GLU A 106 -43.42 20.65 -30.07
C GLU A 106 -42.07 21.40 -30.12
N LEU A 107 -41.86 22.37 -29.23
CA LEU A 107 -40.59 23.09 -29.09
C LEU A 107 -39.46 22.16 -28.67
N LEU A 108 -39.70 21.29 -27.68
CA LEU A 108 -38.71 20.31 -27.22
C LEU A 108 -38.32 19.32 -28.33
N LYS A 109 -39.31 18.81 -29.08
CA LYS A 109 -39.05 17.94 -30.24
C LYS A 109 -38.25 18.65 -31.33
N LYS A 110 -38.50 19.94 -31.56
CA LYS A 110 -37.76 20.74 -32.55
C LYS A 110 -36.30 20.98 -32.12
N VAL A 111 -36.06 21.24 -30.84
CA VAL A 111 -34.71 21.40 -30.28
C VAL A 111 -33.95 20.09 -30.37
N LEU A 112 -34.60 18.97 -30.04
CA LEU A 112 -34.00 17.64 -30.10
C LEU A 112 -33.57 17.25 -31.52
N LYS A 113 -34.45 17.45 -32.51
CA LYS A 113 -34.12 17.21 -33.94
C LYS A 113 -33.01 18.11 -34.46
N LYS A 114 -32.95 19.36 -33.99
CA LYS A 114 -31.86 20.27 -34.36
C LYS A 114 -30.52 19.82 -33.78
N ALA A 115 -30.52 19.26 -32.57
CA ALA A 115 -29.31 18.74 -31.93
C ALA A 115 -28.76 17.46 -32.62
N GLU A 116 -29.61 16.67 -33.29
CA GLU A 116 -29.18 15.50 -34.08
C GLU A 116 -28.56 15.86 -35.44
N SER A 117 -28.83 17.06 -35.98
CA SER A 117 -28.35 17.44 -37.31
C SER A 117 -26.95 18.10 -37.31
N TYR A 118 -26.30 18.19 -36.15
CA TYR A 118 -24.92 18.67 -35.99
C TYR A 118 -24.00 17.49 -35.67
#